data_AF-A0A7W1NX12-F1
#
_entry.id   AF-A0A7W1NX12-F1
#
_cell.length_a   1.000
_cell.length_b   1.000
_cell.length_c   1.000
_cell.angle_alpha   90.00
_cell.angle_beta   90.00
_cell.angle_gamma   90.00
#
_symmetry.space_group_name_H-M   'P 1'
#
loop_
_entity.id
_entity.type
_entity.pdbx_description
1 polymer ?
#
loop_
_entity_poly.entity_id
_entity_poly.type
_entity_poly.pdbx_seq_one_letter_code
_entity_poly.pdbx_strand_id
1 'polypeptide(L)' 'MQPLVDAVSDLSNEEIRRYSRHLIMPEVGIEGQKKLKAASVL' A
#
# COMPACT_ATOMS: atom_id res chain seq x y z
N MET A 1 21.52 -7.32 5.88
CA MET A 1 20.84 -7.23 4.57
C MET A 1 19.79 -6.14 4.72
N GLN A 2 19.99 -4.97 4.10
CA GLN A 2 18.97 -3.92 4.11
C GLN A 2 17.74 -4.42 3.34
N PRO A 3 16.51 -4.25 3.86
CA PRO A 3 15.31 -4.69 3.15
C PRO A 3 15.17 -3.88 1.85
N LEU A 4 14.98 -4.57 0.72
CA LEU A 4 14.67 -4.00 -0.61
C LEU A 4 13.22 -3.47 -0.67
N VAL A 5 12.77 -2.84 0.40
CA VAL A 5 11.51 -2.10 0.47
C VAL A 5 11.85 -0.76 1.08
N ASP A 6 12.58 0.03 0.29
CA ASP A 6 12.81 1.43 0.57
C ASP A 6 11.45 2.10 0.83
N ALA A 7 11.32 2.70 2.02
CA ALA A 7 10.25 3.59 2.46
C ALA A 7 8.94 3.44 1.68
N VAL A 8 8.05 2.55 2.13
CA VAL A 8 6.76 2.33 1.45
C VAL A 8 6.04 3.67 1.29
N SER A 9 5.99 4.15 0.05
CA SER A 9 5.51 5.49 -0.25
C SER A 9 4.08 5.65 0.25
N ASP A 10 3.80 6.77 0.93
CA ASP A 10 2.45 7.05 1.39
C ASP A 10 1.44 7.06 0.23
N LEU A 11 0.20 6.73 0.56
CA LEU A 11 -0.90 6.84 -0.38
C LEU A 11 -1.25 8.32 -0.55
N SER A 12 -1.38 8.76 -1.80
CA SER A 12 -1.96 10.06 -2.09
C SER A 12 -3.44 10.10 -1.68
N ASN A 13 -3.99 11.31 -1.52
CA ASN A 13 -5.40 11.49 -1.20
C ASN A 13 -6.34 10.85 -2.25
N GLU A 14 -5.94 10.85 -3.52
CA GLU A 14 -6.69 10.19 -4.58
C GLU A 14 -6.69 8.66 -4.40
N GLU A 15 -5.53 8.08 -4.10
CA GLU A 15 -5.41 6.65 -3.82
C GLU A 15 -6.20 6.25 -2.58
N ILE A 16 -6.20 7.07 -1.51
CA ILE A 16 -7.01 6.82 -0.31
C ILE A 16 -8.50 6.76 -0.65
N ARG A 17 -8.99 7.72 -1.46
CA ARG A 17 -10.40 7.71 -1.90
C ARG A 17 -10.70 6.49 -2.76
N ARG A 18 -9.81 6.17 -3.71
CA ARG A 18 -9.94 5.05 -4.65
C ARG A 18 -9.94 3.69 -3.96
N TYR A 19 -9.08 3.49 -2.96
CA TYR A 19 -8.89 2.23 -2.26
C TYR A 19 -9.60 2.15 -0.90
N SER A 20 -10.44 3.14 -0.57
CA SER A 20 -11.14 3.26 0.73
C SER A 20 -11.73 1.95 1.26
N ARG A 21 -12.34 1.14 0.39
CA ARG A 21 -12.88 -0.19 0.76
C ARG A 21 -11.83 -1.18 1.25
N HIS A 22 -10.65 -1.23 0.64
CA HIS A 22 -9.58 -2.14 1.05
C HIS A 22 -8.82 -1.61 2.26
N LEU A 23 -8.78 -0.28 2.46
CA LEU A 23 -8.11 0.33 3.60
C LEU A 23 -8.76 -0.03 4.95
N ILE A 24 -10.06 -0.35 4.95
CA ILE A 24 -10.80 -0.75 6.15
C ILE A 24 -10.85 -2.27 6.34
N MET A 25 -10.39 -3.05 5.36
CA MET A 25 -10.39 -4.52 5.45
C MET A 25 -9.30 -4.98 6.42
N PRO A 26 -9.63 -5.81 7.44
CA PRO A 26 -8.65 -6.31 8.40
C PRO A 26 -7.43 -7.00 7.77
N GLU A 27 -7.62 -7.67 6.64
CA GLU A 27 -6.60 -8.43 5.94
C GLU A 27 -5.67 -7.59 5.04
N VAL A 28 -6.08 -6.37 4.67
CA VAL A 28 -5.27 -5.47 3.81
C VAL A 28 -4.80 -4.26 4.60
N GLY A 29 -5.72 -3.43 5.05
CA GLY A 29 -5.41 -2.18 5.74
C GLY A 29 -4.55 -1.21 4.92
N ILE A 30 -4.12 -0.13 5.58
CA ILE A 30 -3.22 0.88 5.00
C ILE A 30 -1.87 0.27 4.61
N GLU A 31 -1.29 -0.56 5.48
CA GLU A 31 0.03 -1.14 5.29
C GLU A 31 0.06 -2.16 4.14
N GLY A 32 -0.99 -2.97 3.98
CA GLY A 32 -1.12 -3.88 2.83
C GLY A 32 -1.23 -3.12 1.52
N GLN A 33 -2.06 -2.06 1.47
CA GLN A 33 -2.22 -1.24 0.26
C GLN A 33 -0.91 -0.52 -0.12
N LYS A 34 -0.18 -0.04 0.88
CA LYS A 34 1.16 0.54 0.76
C LYS A 34 2.15 -0.46 0.12
N LYS A 35 2.19 -1.70 0.60
CA LYS A 35 3.04 -2.76 0.02
C LYS A 35 2.64 -3.10 -1.42
N LEU A 36 1.35 -3.15 -1.72
CA LEU A 36 0.85 -3.38 -3.08
C LEU A 36 1.25 -2.26 -4.04
N LYS A 37 1.24 -1.00 -3.60
CA LYS A 37 1.71 0.15 -4.40
C LYS A 37 3.19 0.05 -4.75
N ALA A 38 4.02 -0.46 -3.84
CA ALA A 38 5.44 -0.66 -4.06
C ALA A 38 5.77 -1.97 -4.80
N ALA A 39 4.78 -2.84 -5.02
CA ALA A 39 4.99 -4.12 -5.70
C ALA A 39 4.99 -3.95 -7.22
N SER A 40 5.73 -4.83 -7.90
CA SER A 40 5.71 -5.00 -9.35
C SER A 40 5.44 -6.47 -9.66
N VAL A 41 4.60 -6.75 -10.65
CA VAL A 41 4.25 -8.10 -11.11
C VAL A 41 4.72 -8.26 -12.55
N LEU A 42 5.17 -9.47 -12.91
CA LEU A 42 5.75 -9.84 -14.20
C LEU A 42 4.78 -9.73 -15.38
#